data_AF-A0A6P4ZV48-F1
#
_entry.id   AF-A0A6P4ZV48-F1
#
_cell.length_a   1.000
_cell.length_b   1.000
_cell.length_c   1.000
_cell.angle_alpha   90.00
_cell.angle_beta   90.00
_cell.angle_gamma   90.00
#
_symmetry.space_group_name_H-M   'P 1'
#
loop_
_entity.id
_entity.type
_entity.pdbx_description
1 polymer ?
#
loop_
_entity_poly.entity_id
_entity_poly.type
_entity_poly.pdbx_seq_one_letter_code
_entity_poly.pdbx_strand_id
1 'polypeptide(L)'
;MSEEKVRIRKMAHEHRSERLSLAAGLAVCSLAVTVAVLLVSFLHSGGLVRQDDVASLRERLASVEKELVYWREKSQSLLERVTVVETKIQDGLWSEHSSVLDTKAEGSETFDNGSVGVQKDEDSIQRMRSKRQAVGHGGNPERLPISGCIQGPPGPPGPVGRDGRDGVQGPPGPLGPVGQDGPDGVQGSPGPPGPAGRDGRDGVQGPPGPASCGCYGEEVPRRIADLEHGLAAVEKKTSQIETRLVSFNNTAVGSATNPAVSCKYIKDHVDGAEDGLYHLRSPGGVVYETYCDMTTGGGGWTLVSSVHENDIYGKCTAGDRWSSTRGSTTNYPEGDGNWANHNTFGSVPLATNDDLKNPGYFSINASDVMLWHVPNDKPLSQYKSAAYLRYYTTNGFLQQYGGNMYSLFKDHFPIVYNGGTTADNGPAIPITWDRGSNGLRTSLLAPNTVSQVTPGFVQFRVFNNERAPLAVCPGVRYNGGDSEAVCIGGAAYWEEAAPRQCGDFSSKAWDGYGTHTGWSSSRLELESAVLFFYR
;
A
#
# COMPACT_ATOMS: atom_id res chain seq x y z
N MET A 1 10.24 -27.35 8.83
CA MET A 1 11.27 -26.93 7.84
C MET A 1 10.69 -26.06 6.69
N SER A 2 9.60 -25.31 6.89
CA SER A 2 8.98 -24.47 5.84
C SER A 2 8.97 -22.96 6.18
N GLU A 3 8.86 -22.55 7.45
CA GLU A 3 8.85 -21.13 7.81
C GLU A 3 10.23 -20.47 7.79
N GLU A 4 11.27 -21.20 8.21
CA GLU A 4 12.63 -20.67 8.27
C GLU A 4 13.23 -20.44 6.87
N LYS A 5 12.94 -21.32 5.90
CA LYS A 5 13.31 -21.12 4.48
C LYS A 5 12.61 -19.91 3.86
N VAL A 6 11.36 -19.63 4.24
CA VAL A 6 10.61 -18.46 3.76
C VAL A 6 11.16 -17.18 4.39
N ARG A 7 11.51 -17.20 5.68
CA ARG A 7 12.18 -16.08 6.36
C ARG A 7 13.54 -15.75 5.76
N ILE A 8 14.36 -16.77 5.48
CA ILE A 8 15.69 -16.60 4.87
C ILE A 8 15.57 -16.07 3.43
N ARG A 9 14.61 -16.56 2.63
CA ARG A 9 14.34 -16.02 1.28
C ARG A 9 13.86 -14.57 1.31
N LYS A 10 13.03 -14.20 2.29
CA LYS A 10 12.55 -12.83 2.47
C LYS A 10 13.70 -11.88 2.85
N MET A 11 14.54 -12.28 3.81
CA MET A 11 15.75 -11.51 4.18
C MET A 11 16.75 -11.39 3.02
N ALA A 12 16.95 -12.44 2.22
CA ALA A 12 17.83 -12.38 1.05
C ALA A 12 17.30 -11.41 -0.02
N HIS A 13 15.98 -11.37 -0.24
CA HIS A 13 15.36 -10.49 -1.22
C HIS A 13 15.34 -9.01 -0.78
N GLU A 14 15.11 -8.75 0.51
CA GLU A 14 15.20 -7.41 1.10
C GLU A 14 16.63 -6.89 1.04
N HIS A 15 17.63 -7.71 1.38
CA HIS A 15 19.04 -7.32 1.24
C HIS A 15 19.48 -7.12 -0.23
N ARG A 16 18.90 -7.83 -1.21
CA ARG A 16 19.18 -7.61 -2.63
C ARG A 16 18.71 -6.22 -3.11
N SER A 17 17.57 -5.76 -2.61
CA SER A 17 16.99 -4.45 -2.96
C SER A 17 17.80 -3.29 -2.38
N GLU A 18 18.17 -3.36 -1.10
CA GLU A 18 19.02 -2.34 -0.45
C GLU A 18 20.41 -2.23 -1.12
N ARG A 19 20.95 -3.35 -1.62
CA ARG A 19 22.29 -3.42 -2.24
C ARG A 19 22.33 -2.91 -3.68
N LEU A 20 21.28 -3.14 -4.48
CA LEU A 20 21.13 -2.51 -5.80
C LEU A 20 21.00 -0.99 -5.67
N SER A 21 20.37 -0.51 -4.60
CA SER A 21 20.27 0.91 -4.29
C SER A 21 21.63 1.53 -3.89
N LEU A 22 22.47 0.80 -3.16
CA LEU A 22 23.86 1.24 -2.86
C LEU A 22 24.75 1.26 -4.12
N ALA A 23 24.65 0.25 -4.99
CA ALA A 23 25.41 0.20 -6.24
C ALA A 23 24.99 1.31 -7.21
N ALA A 24 23.69 1.58 -7.31
CA ALA A 24 23.16 2.72 -8.07
C ALA A 24 23.60 4.07 -7.47
N GLY A 25 23.61 4.20 -6.13
CA GLY A 25 24.10 5.40 -5.44
C GLY A 25 25.58 5.69 -5.72
N LEU A 26 26.44 4.65 -5.72
CA LEU A 26 27.86 4.79 -6.05
C LEU A 26 28.09 5.14 -7.53
N ALA A 27 27.25 4.66 -8.45
CA ALA A 27 27.31 5.02 -9.86
C ALA A 27 26.91 6.50 -10.10
N VAL A 28 25.87 6.98 -9.42
CA VAL A 28 25.44 8.40 -9.47
C VAL A 28 26.51 9.31 -8.87
N CYS A 29 27.13 8.94 -7.74
CA CYS A 29 28.25 9.68 -7.17
C CYS A 29 29.46 9.74 -8.12
N SER A 30 29.78 8.63 -8.81
CA SER A 30 30.86 8.62 -9.80
C SER A 30 30.58 9.58 -10.97
N LEU A 31 29.34 9.62 -11.46
CA LEU A 31 28.96 10.52 -12.55
C LEU A 31 29.04 12.00 -12.13
N ALA A 32 28.58 12.31 -10.91
CA ALA A 32 28.64 13.65 -10.34
C ALA A 32 30.08 14.16 -10.18
N VAL A 33 31.00 13.29 -9.78
CA VAL A 33 32.43 13.61 -9.68
C VAL A 33 33.02 13.89 -11.08
N THR A 34 32.72 13.05 -12.08
CA THR A 34 33.18 13.28 -13.47
C THR A 34 32.65 14.60 -14.04
N VAL A 35 31.38 14.94 -13.78
CA VAL A 35 30.78 16.22 -14.19
C VAL A 35 31.46 17.39 -13.48
N ALA A 36 31.81 17.25 -12.20
CA ALA A 36 32.57 18.26 -11.47
C ALA A 36 33.99 18.46 -12.03
N VAL A 37 34.69 17.37 -12.41
CA VAL A 37 36.00 17.45 -13.09
C VAL A 37 35.90 18.23 -14.40
N LEU A 38 34.87 17.95 -15.20
CA LEU A 38 34.63 18.60 -16.49
C LEU A 38 34.28 20.08 -16.32
N LEU A 39 33.45 20.43 -15.33
CA LEU A 39 33.12 21.81 -14.97
C LEU A 39 34.35 22.60 -14.51
N VAL A 40 35.19 22.02 -13.65
CA VAL A 40 36.44 22.66 -13.21
C VAL A 40 37.41 22.86 -14.38
N SER A 41 37.47 21.90 -15.32
CA SER A 41 38.27 22.02 -16.55
C SER A 41 37.73 23.10 -17.50
N PHE A 42 36.41 23.25 -17.60
CA PHE A 42 35.76 24.27 -18.41
C PHE A 42 35.94 25.68 -17.83
N LEU A 43 35.85 25.82 -16.51
CA LEU A 43 36.11 27.07 -15.78
C LEU A 43 37.59 27.52 -15.89
N HIS A 44 38.51 26.56 -16.03
CA HIS A 44 39.93 26.84 -16.30
C HIS A 44 40.16 27.40 -17.72
N SER A 45 39.48 26.85 -18.74
CA SER A 45 39.55 27.34 -20.12
C SER A 45 38.99 28.76 -20.29
N GLY A 46 38.10 29.18 -19.39
CA GLY A 46 37.44 30.49 -19.38
C GLY A 46 38.14 31.57 -18.55
N GLY A 47 39.30 31.30 -17.94
CA GLY A 47 40.10 32.31 -17.22
C GLY A 47 39.50 32.84 -15.90
N LEU A 48 38.49 32.17 -15.33
CA LEU A 48 37.69 32.67 -14.21
C LEU A 48 38.22 32.28 -12.80
N VAL A 49 39.29 31.50 -12.69
CA VAL A 49 39.79 30.97 -11.40
C VAL A 49 41.33 30.96 -11.33
N ARG A 50 41.92 31.29 -10.17
CA ARG A 50 43.38 31.28 -9.94
C ARG A 50 43.95 29.86 -10.03
N GLN A 51 45.18 29.75 -10.53
CA GLN A 51 45.83 28.46 -10.85
C GLN A 51 46.07 27.58 -9.61
N ASP A 52 46.32 28.19 -8.45
CA ASP A 52 46.59 27.49 -7.19
C ASP A 52 45.35 26.81 -6.60
N ASP A 53 44.16 27.42 -6.77
CA ASP A 53 42.88 26.88 -6.29
C ASP A 53 42.43 25.66 -7.11
N VAL A 54 42.71 25.68 -8.42
CA VAL A 54 42.40 24.57 -9.34
C VAL A 54 43.30 23.36 -9.08
N ALA A 55 44.59 23.59 -8.75
CA ALA A 55 45.52 22.52 -8.41
C ALA A 55 45.10 21.78 -7.13
N SER A 56 44.73 22.53 -6.08
CA SER A 56 44.24 21.96 -4.82
C SER A 56 42.93 21.17 -4.99
N LEU A 57 41.99 21.69 -5.79
CA LEU A 57 40.74 20.99 -6.09
C LEU A 57 40.96 19.72 -6.90
N ARG A 58 41.90 19.72 -7.85
CA ARG A 58 42.26 18.52 -8.63
C ARG A 58 42.83 17.41 -7.76
N GLU A 59 43.73 17.73 -6.82
CA GLU A 59 44.27 16.73 -5.89
C GLU A 59 43.19 16.13 -4.98
N ARG A 60 42.29 16.98 -4.45
CA ARG A 60 41.17 16.52 -3.60
C ARG A 60 40.19 15.65 -4.37
N LEU A 61 39.91 15.98 -5.63
CA LEU A 61 38.99 15.22 -6.49
C LEU A 61 39.59 13.88 -6.91
N ALA A 62 40.90 13.85 -7.22
CA ALA A 62 41.64 12.61 -7.51
C ALA A 62 41.69 11.66 -6.30
N SER A 63 41.73 12.20 -5.07
CA SER A 63 41.63 11.40 -3.84
C SER A 63 40.26 10.74 -3.68
N VAL A 64 39.18 11.49 -3.95
CA VAL A 64 37.80 10.98 -3.89
C VAL A 64 37.53 9.94 -4.99
N GLU A 65 38.11 10.12 -6.19
CA GLU A 65 38.01 9.12 -7.26
C GLU A 65 38.68 7.80 -6.88
N LYS A 66 39.85 7.83 -6.23
CA LYS A 66 40.53 6.63 -5.74
C LYS A 66 39.70 5.88 -4.69
N GLU A 67 39.10 6.60 -3.75
CA GLU A 67 38.20 6.02 -2.75
C GLU A 67 36.95 5.40 -3.41
N LEU A 68 36.33 6.08 -4.38
CA LEU A 68 35.17 5.55 -5.11
C LEU A 68 35.48 4.28 -5.91
N VAL A 69 36.66 4.22 -6.55
CA VAL A 69 37.13 3.01 -7.26
C VAL A 69 37.37 1.87 -6.27
N TYR A 70 38.03 2.14 -5.13
CA TYR A 70 38.24 1.15 -4.08
C TYR A 70 36.93 0.55 -3.56
N TRP A 71 35.92 1.39 -3.28
CA TRP A 71 34.61 0.91 -2.81
C TRP A 71 33.82 0.17 -3.90
N ARG A 72 33.97 0.54 -5.17
CA ARG A 72 33.39 -0.18 -6.30
C ARG A 72 33.95 -1.60 -6.39
N GLU A 73 35.26 -1.76 -6.41
CA GLU A 73 35.93 -3.07 -6.51
C GLU A 73 35.60 -3.96 -5.30
N LYS A 74 35.59 -3.38 -4.10
CA LYS A 74 35.22 -4.10 -2.87
C LYS A 74 33.75 -4.53 -2.87
N SER A 75 32.85 -3.71 -3.43
CA SER A 75 31.43 -4.07 -3.59
C SER A 75 31.21 -5.21 -4.59
N GLN A 76 31.97 -5.24 -5.71
CA GLN A 76 31.90 -6.31 -6.70
C GLN A 76 32.44 -7.64 -6.14
N SER A 77 33.56 -7.62 -5.42
CA SER A 77 34.10 -8.82 -4.75
C SER A 77 33.14 -9.40 -3.71
N LEU A 78 32.43 -8.55 -2.97
CA LEU A 78 31.37 -8.98 -2.05
C LEU A 78 30.16 -9.54 -2.80
N LEU A 79 29.80 -8.99 -3.95
CA LEU A 79 28.69 -9.46 -4.77
C LEU A 79 28.95 -10.87 -5.33
N GLU A 80 30.17 -11.14 -5.82
CA GLU A 80 30.57 -12.47 -6.29
C GLU A 80 30.53 -13.52 -5.16
N ARG A 81 31.05 -13.18 -3.98
CA ARG A 81 31.04 -14.07 -2.80
C ARG A 81 29.62 -14.39 -2.32
N VAL A 82 28.71 -13.43 -2.40
CA VAL A 82 27.29 -13.62 -2.04
C VAL A 82 26.55 -14.44 -3.10
N THR A 83 26.83 -14.22 -4.38
CA THR A 83 26.24 -15.01 -5.48
C THR A 83 26.62 -16.49 -5.39
N VAL A 84 27.85 -16.80 -4.93
CA VAL A 84 28.30 -18.17 -4.63
C VAL A 84 27.55 -18.79 -3.44
N VAL A 85 27.15 -17.99 -2.45
CA VAL A 85 26.34 -18.48 -1.31
C VAL A 85 24.88 -18.69 -1.73
N GLU A 86 24.32 -17.81 -2.55
CA GLU A 86 22.95 -17.91 -3.05
C GLU A 86 22.74 -19.13 -3.98
N THR A 87 23.72 -19.41 -4.86
CA THR A 87 23.72 -20.61 -5.70
C THR A 87 23.79 -21.90 -4.86
N LYS A 88 24.62 -21.94 -3.82
CA LYS A 88 24.65 -23.06 -2.86
C LYS A 88 23.34 -23.26 -2.08
N ILE A 89 22.56 -22.19 -1.87
CA ILE A 89 21.23 -22.26 -1.24
C ILE A 89 20.16 -22.72 -2.23
N GLN A 90 20.27 -22.36 -3.51
CA GLN A 90 19.34 -22.80 -4.58
C GLN A 90 19.51 -24.27 -4.96
N ASP A 91 20.74 -24.80 -4.93
CA ASP A 91 21.05 -26.18 -5.32
C ASP A 91 20.82 -27.22 -4.21
N GLY A 92 20.28 -26.82 -3.04
CA GLY A 92 19.88 -27.76 -1.98
C GLY A 92 21.03 -28.47 -1.26
N LEU A 93 22.28 -28.00 -1.41
CA LEU A 93 23.50 -28.62 -0.87
C LEU A 93 23.79 -28.28 0.61
N TRP A 94 22.75 -28.08 1.42
CA TRP A 94 22.84 -28.05 2.89
C TRP A 94 22.08 -29.25 3.46
N SER A 95 22.67 -30.42 3.27
CA SER A 95 22.40 -31.63 4.05
C SER A 95 23.75 -32.28 4.32
N GLU A 96 24.35 -31.98 5.46
CA GLU A 96 24.92 -32.99 6.36
C GLU A 96 25.45 -32.29 7.62
N HIS A 97 25.15 -32.90 8.78
CA HIS A 97 25.42 -32.50 10.17
C HIS A 97 24.25 -31.88 10.94
N SER A 98 23.21 -32.70 11.15
CA SER A 98 22.64 -32.84 12.49
C SER A 98 21.95 -34.20 12.60
N SER A 99 22.74 -35.25 12.77
CA SER A 99 22.31 -36.43 13.49
C SER A 99 22.90 -36.33 14.89
N VAL A 100 22.05 -36.43 15.92
CA VAL A 100 22.29 -37.05 17.24
C VAL A 100 21.15 -36.61 18.17
N LEU A 101 20.31 -37.61 18.47
CA LEU A 101 19.43 -37.80 19.64
C LEU A 101 18.05 -37.14 19.62
N ASP A 102 17.13 -37.88 19.00
CA ASP A 102 15.77 -38.05 19.50
C ASP A 102 15.74 -39.30 20.41
N THR A 103 15.35 -39.14 21.68
CA THR A 103 14.86 -40.25 22.51
C THR A 103 13.73 -39.75 23.43
N LYS A 104 12.50 -40.16 23.06
CA LYS A 104 11.34 -40.55 23.88
C LYS A 104 11.32 -40.19 25.37
N ALA A 105 10.18 -39.65 25.83
CA ALA A 105 9.28 -40.35 26.76
C ALA A 105 7.95 -39.59 26.99
N GLU A 106 6.90 -40.38 27.23
CA GLU A 106 5.47 -40.08 27.39
C GLU A 106 5.07 -39.64 28.82
N GLY A 107 3.82 -39.16 28.98
CA GLY A 107 3.05 -39.09 30.24
C GLY A 107 2.39 -37.71 30.46
N SER A 108 1.12 -37.48 30.11
CA SER A 108 -0.16 -37.90 30.73
C SER A 108 -0.64 -37.00 31.89
N GLU A 109 -1.95 -36.65 31.82
CA GLU A 109 -2.86 -36.07 32.84
C GLU A 109 -2.83 -34.52 33.02
N THR A 110 -3.91 -33.74 33.16
CA THR A 110 -5.39 -33.84 33.03
C THR A 110 -6.00 -32.43 33.28
N PHE A 111 -7.08 -32.04 32.56
CA PHE A 111 -8.12 -31.01 32.90
C PHE A 111 -7.65 -29.54 33.13
N ASP A 112 -8.37 -28.44 32.84
CA ASP A 112 -9.76 -28.14 32.48
C ASP A 112 -9.85 -26.73 31.81
N ASN A 113 -11.02 -26.40 31.26
CA ASN A 113 -11.40 -25.16 30.53
C ASN A 113 -11.01 -23.80 31.17
N GLY A 114 -10.73 -22.79 30.32
CA GLY A 114 -10.73 -21.39 30.74
C GLY A 114 -10.32 -20.36 29.68
N SER A 115 -11.29 -19.94 28.86
CA SER A 115 -11.23 -18.77 27.99
C SER A 115 -10.94 -17.48 28.77
N VAL A 116 -9.82 -16.82 28.46
CA VAL A 116 -9.53 -15.47 28.97
C VAL A 116 -10.28 -14.45 28.11
N GLY A 117 -11.51 -14.18 28.51
CA GLY A 117 -12.27 -12.99 28.13
C GLY A 117 -11.84 -11.81 29.01
N VAL A 118 -11.57 -10.68 28.35
CA VAL A 118 -11.32 -9.38 28.99
C VAL A 118 -12.59 -8.92 29.70
N GLN A 119 -12.57 -8.80 31.02
CA GLN A 119 -13.68 -8.23 31.79
C GLN A 119 -13.19 -7.11 32.71
N LYS A 120 -13.47 -5.90 32.22
CA LYS A 120 -13.73 -4.61 32.86
C LYS A 120 -13.35 -4.41 34.33
N ASP A 121 -12.53 -3.38 34.56
CA ASP A 121 -12.31 -2.73 35.85
C ASP A 121 -13.14 -1.43 35.90
N GLU A 122 -14.46 -1.56 36.10
CA GLU A 122 -15.43 -0.45 36.17
C GLU A 122 -15.45 0.25 37.56
N ASP A 123 -14.80 -0.31 38.58
CA ASP A 123 -14.80 0.24 39.95
C ASP A 123 -13.77 1.36 40.19
N SER A 124 -12.71 1.41 39.38
CA SER A 124 -11.64 2.42 39.50
C SER A 124 -12.06 3.80 38.97
N ILE A 125 -13.00 3.85 38.02
CA ILE A 125 -13.47 5.09 37.37
C ILE A 125 -14.60 5.75 38.18
N GLN A 126 -15.37 4.98 38.94
CA GLN A 126 -16.46 5.48 39.79
C GLN A 126 -15.91 6.33 40.96
N ARG A 127 -14.76 5.96 41.54
CA ARG A 127 -14.12 6.70 42.66
C ARG A 127 -13.58 8.08 42.29
N MET A 128 -13.20 8.31 41.03
CA MET A 128 -12.69 9.61 40.58
C MET A 128 -13.81 10.60 40.20
N ARG A 129 -15.03 10.12 39.89
CA ARG A 129 -16.16 10.98 39.52
C ARG A 129 -16.93 11.53 40.73
N SER A 130 -16.90 10.88 41.90
CA SER A 130 -17.57 11.35 43.12
C SER A 130 -16.92 12.58 43.78
N LYS A 131 -15.70 12.97 43.37
CA LYS A 131 -14.99 14.13 43.94
C LYS A 131 -15.06 15.41 43.08
N ARG A 132 -15.78 15.40 41.95
CA ARG A 132 -15.91 16.56 41.04
C ARG A 132 -17.28 17.25 41.06
N GLN A 133 -18.21 16.84 41.92
CA GLN A 133 -19.51 17.48 42.08
C GLN A 133 -19.70 18.00 43.51
N ALA A 134 -18.97 19.06 43.86
CA ALA A 134 -19.34 20.00 44.92
C ALA A 134 -18.40 21.20 44.86
N VAL A 135 -18.66 22.16 43.96
CA VAL A 135 -18.57 23.61 44.23
C VAL A 135 -19.20 24.34 43.03
N GLY A 136 -20.30 25.05 43.27
CA GLY A 136 -20.90 25.99 42.34
C GLY A 136 -21.69 27.08 43.09
N HIS A 137 -21.07 28.26 43.16
CA HIS A 137 -21.61 29.63 43.25
C HIS A 137 -22.44 30.12 44.48
N GLY A 138 -21.92 31.21 45.10
CA GLY A 138 -22.72 32.34 45.63
C GLY A 138 -22.26 32.98 46.95
N GLY A 139 -21.95 34.30 46.96
CA GLY A 139 -22.09 35.19 48.14
C GLY A 139 -20.85 35.99 48.64
N ASN A 140 -21.03 37.30 48.86
CA ASN A 140 -20.06 38.38 49.20
C ASN A 140 -19.56 38.38 50.69
N PRO A 141 -18.55 39.20 51.08
CA PRO A 141 -17.67 38.99 52.23
C PRO A 141 -18.08 39.73 53.52
N GLU A 142 -17.74 39.15 54.67
CA GLU A 142 -17.66 39.88 55.93
C GLU A 142 -16.46 39.37 56.77
N ARG A 143 -15.55 40.28 57.12
CA ARG A 143 -14.46 40.07 58.08
C ARG A 143 -15.06 39.99 59.48
N LEU A 144 -14.54 39.11 60.34
CA LEU A 144 -14.29 39.30 61.80
C LEU A 144 -13.52 38.06 62.37
N PRO A 145 -12.90 38.12 63.57
CA PRO A 145 -11.46 37.94 63.68
C PRO A 145 -11.00 36.66 64.41
N ILE A 146 -9.71 36.42 64.22
CA ILE A 146 -8.80 35.47 64.86
C ILE A 146 -8.93 35.48 66.40
N SER A 147 -9.17 34.31 67.01
CA SER A 147 -8.72 34.03 68.39
C SER A 147 -8.78 32.51 68.69
N GLY A 148 -7.67 31.96 69.17
CA GLY A 148 -7.62 30.68 69.90
C GLY A 148 -6.89 29.53 69.19
N CYS A 149 -5.56 29.49 69.33
CA CYS A 149 -4.79 28.26 69.07
C CYS A 149 -5.04 27.25 70.20
N ILE A 150 -5.56 26.06 69.87
CA ILE A 150 -5.55 24.90 70.75
C ILE A 150 -4.48 23.91 70.25
N GLN A 151 -3.54 23.56 71.12
CA GLN A 151 -2.50 22.55 70.88
C GLN A 151 -3.17 21.17 70.77
N GLY A 152 -2.89 20.42 69.69
CA GLY A 152 -3.35 19.04 69.56
C GLY A 152 -2.62 18.10 70.55
N PRO A 153 -3.28 17.04 71.06
CA PRO A 153 -2.66 16.12 72.01
C PRO A 153 -1.47 15.35 71.39
N PRO A 154 -0.51 14.88 72.20
CA PRO A 154 0.62 14.07 71.75
C PRO A 154 0.16 12.81 71.00
N GLY A 155 0.89 12.43 69.95
CA GLY A 155 0.64 11.18 69.23
C GLY A 155 0.91 9.93 70.09
N PRO A 156 0.25 8.80 69.83
CA PRO A 156 0.44 7.56 70.58
C PRO A 156 1.88 7.02 70.43
N PRO A 157 2.39 6.25 71.42
CA PRO A 157 3.68 5.57 71.33
C PRO A 157 3.78 4.67 70.09
N GLY A 158 4.97 4.61 69.49
CA GLY A 158 5.23 3.70 68.37
C GLY A 158 5.13 2.21 68.78
N PRO A 159 4.85 1.31 67.83
CA PRO A 159 4.77 -0.13 68.11
C PRO A 159 6.11 -0.70 68.56
N VAL A 160 6.05 -1.74 69.40
CA VAL A 160 7.22 -2.50 69.89
C VAL A 160 7.98 -3.11 68.69
N GLY A 161 9.31 -3.01 68.71
CA GLY A 161 10.18 -3.57 67.67
C GLY A 161 10.08 -5.10 67.61
N ARG A 162 10.24 -5.69 66.43
CA ARG A 162 10.22 -7.16 66.25
C ARG A 162 11.45 -7.81 66.88
N ASP A 163 11.25 -9.00 67.45
CA ASP A 163 12.33 -9.85 67.98
C ASP A 163 13.39 -10.14 66.91
N GLY A 164 14.66 -10.22 67.34
CA GLY A 164 15.77 -10.60 66.46
C GLY A 164 15.61 -12.03 65.95
N ARG A 165 16.04 -12.29 64.70
CA ARG A 165 16.02 -13.66 64.14
C ARG A 165 17.00 -14.56 64.87
N ASP A 166 16.61 -15.81 65.09
CA ASP A 166 17.48 -16.86 65.63
C ASP A 166 18.77 -17.01 64.79
N GLY A 167 19.89 -17.23 65.47
CA GLY A 167 21.17 -17.46 64.82
C GLY A 167 21.16 -18.76 64.02
N VAL A 168 21.73 -18.74 62.81
CA VAL A 168 21.88 -19.94 61.97
C VAL A 168 22.78 -20.98 62.66
N GLN A 169 22.34 -22.24 62.62
CA GLN A 169 23.10 -23.39 63.12
C GLN A 169 24.43 -23.51 62.36
N GLY A 170 25.54 -23.64 63.08
CA GLY A 170 26.87 -23.77 62.47
C GLY A 170 26.99 -25.05 61.62
N PRO A 171 27.79 -25.05 60.54
CA PRO A 171 27.97 -26.22 59.69
C PRO A 171 28.60 -27.39 60.49
N PRO A 172 28.29 -28.66 60.15
CA PRO A 172 28.95 -29.83 60.73
C PRO A 172 30.47 -29.76 60.54
N GLY A 173 31.24 -30.22 61.53
CA GLY A 173 32.70 -30.26 61.45
C GLY A 173 33.19 -31.22 60.34
N PRO A 174 34.37 -30.96 59.74
CA PRO A 174 34.92 -31.82 58.70
C PRO A 174 35.20 -33.25 59.21
N LEU A 175 35.03 -34.24 58.33
CA LEU A 175 35.29 -35.65 58.61
C LEU A 175 36.79 -35.86 58.90
N GLY A 176 37.13 -36.44 60.05
CA GLY A 176 38.51 -36.72 60.43
C GLY A 176 39.17 -37.78 59.53
N PRO A 177 40.50 -37.76 59.36
CA PRO A 177 41.22 -38.78 58.60
C PRO A 177 41.09 -40.17 59.26
N VAL A 178 41.00 -41.22 58.43
CA VAL A 178 40.85 -42.62 58.88
C VAL A 178 42.09 -43.04 59.68
N GLY A 179 41.89 -43.35 60.96
CA GLY A 179 42.95 -43.84 61.87
C GLY A 179 43.00 -45.37 61.98
N GLN A 180 44.16 -45.90 62.37
CA GLN A 180 44.32 -47.29 62.85
C GLN A 180 43.87 -47.40 64.32
N ASP A 181 43.35 -48.57 64.68
CA ASP A 181 42.56 -48.85 65.88
C ASP A 181 43.24 -48.55 67.24
N GLY A 182 42.46 -47.89 68.10
CA GLY A 182 42.68 -47.71 69.54
C GLY A 182 41.35 -47.30 70.22
N PRO A 183 41.11 -47.69 71.49
CA PRO A 183 39.76 -47.85 72.08
C PRO A 183 38.97 -46.54 72.25
N ASP A 184 37.64 -46.68 72.18
CA ASP A 184 36.65 -45.60 72.22
C ASP A 184 36.88 -44.59 73.36
N GLY A 185 37.14 -43.34 72.97
CA GLY A 185 37.12 -42.18 73.84
C GLY A 185 35.69 -41.66 74.05
N VAL A 186 35.30 -41.53 75.32
CA VAL A 186 34.02 -41.03 75.82
C VAL A 186 33.50 -39.74 75.14
N GLN A 187 32.20 -39.72 74.83
CA GLN A 187 31.47 -38.61 74.23
C GLN A 187 31.59 -37.33 75.07
N GLY A 188 32.08 -36.24 74.46
CA GLY A 188 32.14 -34.92 75.07
C GLY A 188 30.75 -34.35 75.36
N SER A 189 30.60 -33.70 76.52
CA SER A 189 29.35 -33.07 76.97
C SER A 189 28.87 -31.94 76.03
N PRO A 190 27.55 -31.75 75.86
CA PRO A 190 26.98 -30.65 75.07
C PRO A 190 27.52 -29.27 75.49
N GLY A 191 27.79 -28.41 74.51
CA GLY A 191 28.24 -27.05 74.76
C GLY A 191 27.19 -26.21 75.50
N PRO A 192 27.61 -25.22 76.31
CA PRO A 192 26.69 -24.37 77.07
C PRO A 192 25.78 -23.55 76.14
N PRO A 193 24.54 -23.23 76.56
CA PRO A 193 23.63 -22.35 75.82
C PRO A 193 24.27 -20.99 75.50
N GLY A 194 24.01 -20.46 74.30
CA GLY A 194 24.49 -19.14 73.90
C GLY A 194 23.92 -18.02 74.79
N PRO A 195 24.64 -16.89 74.95
CA PRO A 195 24.20 -15.79 75.79
C PRO A 195 22.91 -15.15 75.24
N ALA A 196 22.04 -14.68 76.15
CA ALA A 196 20.81 -13.97 75.79
C ALA A 196 21.10 -12.72 74.95
N GLY A 197 20.27 -12.47 73.93
CA GLY A 197 20.34 -11.27 73.10
C GLY A 197 20.11 -10.00 73.94
N ARG A 198 20.73 -8.88 73.54
CA ARG A 198 20.57 -7.59 74.25
C ARG A 198 19.18 -7.00 73.97
N ASP A 199 18.56 -6.44 75.01
CA ASP A 199 17.30 -5.71 74.92
C ASP A 199 17.38 -4.58 73.87
N GLY A 200 16.32 -4.42 73.09
CA GLY A 200 16.17 -3.32 72.14
C GLY A 200 16.12 -1.98 72.88
N ARG A 201 16.81 -0.95 72.36
CA ARG A 201 16.76 0.40 72.94
C ARG A 201 15.37 1.01 72.76
N ASP A 202 14.89 1.70 73.80
CA ASP A 202 13.65 2.48 73.77
C ASP A 202 13.65 3.47 72.59
N GLY A 203 12.51 3.59 71.91
CA GLY A 203 12.32 4.55 70.82
C GLY A 203 12.41 5.99 71.34
N VAL A 204 13.28 6.80 70.74
CA VAL A 204 13.35 8.25 71.02
C VAL A 204 12.04 8.93 70.62
N GLN A 205 11.55 9.81 71.49
CA GLN A 205 10.40 10.68 71.23
C GLN A 205 10.62 11.49 69.95
N GLY A 206 9.64 11.48 69.04
CA GLY A 206 9.69 12.28 67.81
C GLY A 206 9.81 13.77 68.13
N PRO A 207 10.55 14.57 67.33
CA PRO A 207 10.69 16.00 67.57
C PRO A 207 9.33 16.70 67.54
N PRO A 208 9.14 17.82 68.26
CA PRO A 208 7.94 18.63 68.16
C PRO A 208 7.64 18.98 66.70
N GLY A 209 6.37 18.87 66.28
CA GLY A 209 5.95 19.32 64.96
C GLY A 209 6.31 20.80 64.74
N PRO A 210 6.68 21.21 63.52
CA PRO A 210 7.15 22.57 63.27
C PRO A 210 6.06 23.59 63.65
N ALA A 211 6.47 24.63 64.38
CA ALA A 211 5.64 25.80 64.60
C ALA A 211 5.46 26.54 63.27
N SER A 212 4.38 26.27 62.55
CA SER A 212 3.99 27.07 61.40
C SER A 212 3.24 28.32 61.87
N CYS A 213 4.00 29.32 62.31
CA CYS A 213 3.54 30.70 62.28
C CYS A 213 4.48 31.46 61.36
N GLY A 214 4.16 31.47 60.06
CA GLY A 214 4.97 32.10 59.03
C GLY A 214 4.27 32.08 57.69
N CYS A 215 3.90 33.25 57.21
CA CYS A 215 3.15 33.51 55.99
C CYS A 215 3.92 33.05 54.73
N TYR A 216 3.42 32.06 53.99
CA TYR A 216 3.73 31.87 52.55
C TYR A 216 2.49 31.38 51.81
N GLY A 217 1.58 32.30 51.50
CA GLY A 217 0.38 32.09 50.71
C GLY A 217 0.57 32.40 49.21
N GLU A 218 1.73 32.15 48.62
CA GLU A 218 1.99 32.54 47.21
C GLU A 218 2.68 31.48 46.32
N GLU A 219 3.26 30.40 46.85
CA GLU A 219 3.98 29.43 45.98
C GLU A 219 3.08 28.38 45.33
N VAL A 220 2.00 27.96 45.99
CA VAL A 220 1.13 26.90 45.45
C VAL A 220 0.33 27.40 44.24
N PRO A 221 -0.29 28.60 44.25
CA PRO A 221 -1.00 29.11 43.09
C PRO A 221 -0.08 29.39 41.89
N ARG A 222 1.15 29.88 42.13
CA ARG A 222 2.12 30.13 41.06
C ARG A 222 2.58 28.83 40.38
N ARG A 223 2.87 27.79 41.15
CA ARG A 223 3.26 26.48 40.58
C ARG A 223 2.13 25.82 39.80
N ILE A 224 0.88 25.99 40.23
CA ILE A 224 -0.29 25.52 39.48
C ILE A 224 -0.43 26.30 38.17
N ALA A 225 -0.31 27.63 38.20
CA ALA A 225 -0.34 28.46 36.99
C ALA A 225 0.81 28.13 36.01
N ASP A 226 2.02 27.87 36.53
CA ASP A 226 3.17 27.46 35.72
C ASP A 226 2.95 26.09 35.05
N LEU A 227 2.30 25.14 35.76
CA LEU A 227 1.93 23.84 35.22
C LEU A 227 0.79 23.93 34.18
N GLU A 228 -0.21 24.76 34.42
CA GLU A 228 -1.31 25.02 33.46
C GLU A 228 -0.78 25.68 32.18
N HIS A 229 0.13 26.65 32.33
CA HIS A 229 0.79 27.31 31.19
C HIS A 229 1.74 26.36 30.45
N GLY A 230 2.42 25.47 31.18
CA GLY A 230 3.24 24.40 30.64
C GLY A 230 2.42 23.37 29.86
N LEU A 231 1.25 22.97 30.37
CA LEU A 231 0.33 22.05 29.70
C LEU A 231 -0.22 22.68 28.41
N ALA A 232 -0.65 23.94 28.45
CA ALA A 232 -1.10 24.66 27.25
C ALA A 232 0.01 24.80 26.19
N ALA A 233 1.27 24.97 26.62
CA ALA A 233 2.41 25.00 25.71
C ALA A 233 2.73 23.62 25.10
N VAL A 234 2.55 22.54 25.87
CA VAL A 234 2.66 21.16 25.38
C VAL A 234 1.52 20.86 24.41
N GLU A 235 0.27 21.15 24.74
CA GLU A 235 -0.90 20.96 23.85
C GLU A 235 -0.75 21.74 22.54
N LYS A 236 -0.26 22.98 22.60
CA LYS A 236 0.04 23.79 21.42
C LYS A 236 1.17 23.19 20.58
N LYS A 237 2.23 22.66 21.22
CA LYS A 237 3.32 21.96 20.51
C LYS A 237 2.84 20.65 19.92
N THR A 238 2.01 19.89 20.62
CA THR A 238 1.40 18.65 20.13
C THR A 238 0.51 18.93 18.93
N SER A 239 -0.35 19.95 18.98
CA SER A 239 -1.17 20.39 17.83
C SER A 239 -0.31 20.86 16.64
N GLN A 240 0.79 21.58 16.89
CA GLN A 240 1.73 21.99 15.84
C GLN A 240 2.50 20.80 15.26
N ILE A 241 2.84 19.81 16.07
CA ILE A 241 3.50 18.56 15.65
C ILE A 241 2.51 17.69 14.87
N GLU A 242 1.25 17.59 15.28
CA GLU A 242 0.16 16.94 14.54
C GLU A 242 -0.07 17.62 13.18
N THR A 243 -0.17 18.96 13.17
CA THR A 243 -0.29 19.74 11.93
C THR A 243 0.92 19.54 11.01
N ARG A 244 2.13 19.47 11.59
CA ARG A 244 3.35 19.15 10.83
C ARG A 244 3.39 17.71 10.36
N LEU A 245 2.96 16.73 11.15
CA LEU A 245 2.84 15.32 10.76
C LEU A 245 1.84 15.14 9.61
N VAL A 246 0.71 15.84 9.65
CA VAL A 246 -0.25 15.89 8.54
C VAL A 246 0.38 16.52 7.30
N SER A 247 1.18 17.58 7.45
CA SER A 247 1.90 18.20 6.31
C SER A 247 3.06 17.35 5.76
N PHE A 248 3.68 16.50 6.59
CA PHE A 248 4.73 15.57 6.18
C PHE A 248 4.16 14.29 5.55
N ASN A 249 2.97 13.83 5.97
CA ASN A 249 2.22 12.76 5.31
C ASN A 249 1.56 13.19 3.99
N ASN A 250 1.34 14.49 3.79
CA ASN A 250 0.84 15.07 2.53
C ASN A 250 1.97 15.41 1.55
N THR A 251 2.93 14.51 1.36
CA THR A 251 3.56 14.42 0.03
C THR A 251 2.45 13.94 -0.89
N ALA A 252 1.77 14.87 -1.57
CA ALA A 252 0.52 14.64 -2.32
C ALA A 252 0.51 13.27 -2.99
N VAL A 253 -0.13 12.27 -2.37
CA VAL A 253 -0.19 10.90 -2.87
C VAL A 253 -0.88 10.96 -4.22
N GLY A 254 -0.29 10.31 -5.24
CA GLY A 254 -0.74 10.48 -6.62
C GLY A 254 -0.09 11.67 -7.35
N SER A 255 1.00 12.23 -6.83
CA SER A 255 1.83 13.23 -7.54
C SER A 255 3.03 12.58 -8.22
N ALA A 256 3.70 13.31 -9.11
CA ALA A 256 4.90 12.81 -9.80
C ALA A 256 6.02 12.36 -8.85
N THR A 257 6.15 13.02 -7.69
CA THR A 257 7.16 12.71 -6.66
C THR A 257 6.71 11.64 -5.68
N ASN A 258 5.40 11.46 -5.49
CA ASN A 258 4.81 10.39 -4.67
C ASN A 258 3.65 9.68 -5.39
N PRO A 259 3.95 8.91 -6.47
CA PRO A 259 2.92 8.28 -7.27
C PRO A 259 2.27 7.11 -6.54
N ALA A 260 0.94 6.99 -6.65
CA ALA A 260 0.16 5.92 -6.03
C ALA A 260 0.11 4.67 -6.91
N VAL A 261 -0.41 3.54 -6.40
CA VAL A 261 -0.56 2.31 -7.21
C VAL A 261 -1.85 2.28 -8.04
N SER A 262 -2.89 3.01 -7.62
CA SER A 262 -4.16 3.13 -8.33
C SER A 262 -4.94 4.36 -7.85
N CYS A 263 -5.94 4.80 -8.62
CA CYS A 263 -6.87 5.84 -8.15
C CYS A 263 -7.66 5.39 -6.91
N LYS A 264 -7.95 4.09 -6.79
CA LYS A 264 -8.60 3.52 -5.61
C LYS A 264 -7.75 3.70 -4.36
N TYR A 265 -6.43 3.47 -4.45
CA TYR A 265 -5.51 3.72 -3.34
C TYR A 265 -5.54 5.19 -2.90
N ILE A 266 -5.51 6.13 -3.86
CA ILE A 266 -5.61 7.56 -3.57
C ILE A 266 -6.94 7.86 -2.88
N LYS A 267 -8.06 7.35 -3.41
CA LYS A 267 -9.39 7.59 -2.86
C LYS A 267 -9.53 7.13 -1.40
N ASP A 268 -8.86 6.04 -1.04
CA ASP A 268 -8.91 5.46 0.30
C ASP A 268 -7.98 6.16 1.31
N HIS A 269 -6.96 6.90 0.85
CA HIS A 269 -5.91 7.44 1.72
C HIS A 269 -5.78 8.97 1.67
N VAL A 270 -6.44 9.63 0.72
CA VAL A 270 -6.41 11.09 0.57
C VAL A 270 -7.82 11.64 0.73
N ASP A 271 -8.04 12.29 1.87
CA ASP A 271 -9.30 12.96 2.15
C ASP A 271 -9.56 14.07 1.13
N GLY A 272 -10.78 14.10 0.60
CA GLY A 272 -11.18 15.11 -0.38
C GLY A 272 -10.57 14.96 -1.77
N ALA A 273 -9.98 13.80 -2.12
CA ALA A 273 -9.51 13.54 -3.48
C ALA A 273 -10.65 13.76 -4.52
N GLU A 274 -10.39 14.64 -5.49
CA GLU A 274 -11.32 15.04 -6.55
C GLU A 274 -10.97 14.37 -7.88
N ASP A 275 -11.91 14.40 -8.83
CA ASP A 275 -11.65 13.94 -10.19
C ASP A 275 -10.51 14.74 -10.82
N GLY A 276 -9.60 14.07 -11.53
CA GLY A 276 -8.48 14.76 -12.17
C GLY A 276 -7.33 13.87 -12.56
N LEU A 277 -6.23 14.50 -12.97
CA LEU A 277 -4.98 13.82 -13.31
C LEU A 277 -4.20 13.50 -12.04
N TYR A 278 -3.71 12.27 -11.98
CA TYR A 278 -2.83 11.78 -10.93
C TYR A 278 -1.72 10.94 -11.56
N HIS A 279 -0.59 10.86 -10.87
CA HIS A 279 0.54 10.01 -11.23
C HIS A 279 0.46 8.70 -10.47
N LEU A 280 0.53 7.60 -11.22
CA LEU A 280 0.54 6.25 -10.70
C LEU A 280 1.88 5.57 -10.99
N ARG A 281 2.19 4.53 -10.22
CA ARG A 281 3.39 3.70 -10.37
C ARG A 281 2.97 2.24 -10.51
N SER A 282 3.34 1.64 -11.63
CA SER A 282 3.19 0.19 -11.83
C SER A 282 4.12 -0.62 -10.92
N PRO A 283 3.87 -1.92 -10.68
CA PRO A 283 4.77 -2.79 -9.92
C PRO A 283 6.21 -2.85 -10.47
N GLY A 284 6.38 -2.67 -11.78
CA GLY A 284 7.70 -2.59 -12.44
C GLY A 284 8.42 -1.25 -12.24
N GLY A 285 7.84 -0.32 -11.47
CA GLY A 285 8.43 0.99 -11.16
C GLY A 285 8.13 2.10 -12.17
N VAL A 286 7.47 1.80 -13.30
CA VAL A 286 7.08 2.78 -14.32
C VAL A 286 6.07 3.75 -13.73
N VAL A 287 6.39 5.04 -13.76
CA VAL A 287 5.49 6.13 -13.37
C VAL A 287 4.76 6.63 -14.61
N TYR A 288 3.45 6.78 -14.53
CA TYR A 288 2.61 7.28 -15.62
C TYR A 288 1.48 8.15 -15.07
N GLU A 289 1.07 9.15 -15.83
CA GLU A 289 -0.07 9.99 -15.50
C GLU A 289 -1.36 9.35 -16.03
N THR A 290 -2.44 9.43 -15.25
CA THR A 290 -3.77 9.05 -15.72
C THR A 290 -4.89 9.86 -15.05
N TYR A 291 -6.10 9.76 -15.59
CA TYR A 291 -7.28 10.37 -15.02
C TYR A 291 -7.96 9.43 -14.01
N CYS A 292 -8.26 9.99 -12.84
CA CYS A 292 -9.03 9.35 -11.80
C CYS A 292 -10.44 9.94 -11.73
N ASP A 293 -11.47 9.09 -11.77
CA ASP A 293 -12.82 9.46 -11.34
C ASP A 293 -12.98 9.08 -9.87
N MET A 294 -12.99 10.11 -9.02
CA MET A 294 -13.09 10.04 -7.57
C MET A 294 -14.54 10.19 -7.07
N THR A 295 -15.53 10.19 -7.97
CA THR A 295 -16.93 10.44 -7.62
C THR A 295 -17.85 9.25 -7.91
N THR A 296 -17.78 8.64 -9.10
CA THR A 296 -18.79 7.66 -9.55
C THR A 296 -18.79 6.41 -8.67
N GLY A 297 -19.96 6.04 -8.14
CA GLY A 297 -20.12 4.84 -7.30
C GLY A 297 -19.20 4.79 -6.07
N GLY A 298 -18.78 5.94 -5.52
CA GLY A 298 -17.83 6.06 -4.42
C GLY A 298 -16.41 6.45 -4.84
N GLY A 299 -16.12 6.51 -6.15
CA GLY A 299 -14.84 6.94 -6.69
C GLY A 299 -13.75 5.87 -6.72
N GLY A 300 -12.54 6.30 -7.06
CA GLY A 300 -11.35 5.44 -7.15
C GLY A 300 -11.18 4.75 -8.50
N TRP A 301 -11.87 5.21 -9.55
CA TRP A 301 -11.78 4.62 -10.87
C TRP A 301 -10.57 5.16 -11.63
N THR A 302 -9.75 4.26 -12.18
CA THR A 302 -8.53 4.58 -12.91
C THR A 302 -8.75 4.43 -14.41
N LEU A 303 -8.61 5.49 -15.21
CA LEU A 303 -8.62 5.36 -16.67
C LEU A 303 -7.40 4.54 -17.11
N VAL A 304 -7.62 3.47 -17.87
CA VAL A 304 -6.55 2.55 -18.29
C VAL A 304 -6.39 2.44 -19.80
N SER A 305 -7.49 2.63 -20.54
CA SER A 305 -7.47 2.61 -21.99
C SER A 305 -8.64 3.38 -22.61
N SER A 306 -8.55 3.69 -23.90
CA SER A 306 -9.66 4.08 -24.75
C SER A 306 -9.56 3.38 -26.09
N VAL A 307 -10.70 3.04 -26.67
CA VAL A 307 -10.83 2.61 -28.06
C VAL A 307 -11.42 3.76 -28.84
N HIS A 308 -10.70 4.23 -29.85
CA HIS A 308 -11.08 5.37 -30.69
C HIS A 308 -11.01 4.97 -32.16
N GLU A 309 -12.08 5.26 -32.91
CA GLU A 309 -12.11 5.05 -34.36
C GLU A 309 -11.64 6.32 -35.08
N ASN A 310 -10.50 6.24 -35.75
CA ASN A 310 -9.90 7.37 -36.46
C ASN A 310 -10.34 7.47 -37.93
N ASP A 311 -10.63 6.34 -38.59
CA ASP A 311 -11.10 6.29 -39.97
C ASP A 311 -11.87 4.98 -40.21
N ILE A 312 -13.19 5.03 -40.01
CA ILE A 312 -14.09 3.90 -40.20
C ILE A 312 -14.06 3.27 -41.61
N TYR A 313 -13.51 3.97 -42.61
CA TYR A 313 -13.32 3.45 -43.96
C TYR A 313 -11.91 2.89 -44.18
N GLY A 314 -10.94 3.28 -43.36
CA GLY A 314 -9.60 2.74 -43.31
C GLY A 314 -9.58 1.38 -42.64
N LYS A 315 -9.80 0.30 -43.40
CA LYS A 315 -9.97 -1.03 -42.83
C LYS A 315 -8.68 -1.68 -42.35
N CYS A 316 -8.49 -1.73 -41.03
CA CYS A 316 -7.30 -2.25 -40.36
C CYS A 316 -6.03 -1.54 -40.85
N THR A 317 -6.07 -0.21 -40.79
CA THR A 317 -5.03 0.70 -41.22
C THR A 317 -4.32 1.34 -40.02
N ALA A 318 -3.48 2.34 -40.28
CA ALA A 318 -2.83 3.07 -39.19
C ALA A 318 -3.90 3.73 -38.30
N GLY A 319 -3.88 3.40 -37.01
CA GLY A 319 -4.87 3.85 -36.03
C GLY A 319 -5.72 2.71 -35.47
N ASP A 320 -5.93 1.63 -36.22
CA ASP A 320 -6.71 0.45 -35.80
C ASP A 320 -5.94 -0.47 -34.82
N ARG A 321 -5.53 0.08 -33.67
CA ARG A 321 -4.64 -0.62 -32.73
C ARG A 321 -5.37 -1.67 -31.92
N TRP A 322 -6.69 -1.55 -31.75
CA TRP A 322 -7.49 -2.53 -31.02
C TRP A 322 -8.00 -3.68 -31.89
N SER A 323 -7.61 -3.68 -33.18
CA SER A 323 -7.82 -4.75 -34.14
C SER A 323 -6.50 -5.13 -34.82
N SER A 324 -6.17 -4.49 -35.95
CA SER A 324 -4.92 -4.71 -36.69
C SER A 324 -4.53 -3.46 -37.47
N THR A 325 -3.27 -3.07 -37.37
CA THR A 325 -2.71 -1.97 -38.18
C THR A 325 -2.08 -2.46 -39.50
N ARG A 326 -2.23 -3.75 -39.80
CA ARG A 326 -1.52 -4.46 -40.88
C ARG A 326 -2.47 -5.01 -41.94
N GLY A 327 -3.66 -4.43 -42.05
CA GLY A 327 -4.74 -4.90 -42.90
C GLY A 327 -5.43 -6.15 -42.35
N SER A 328 -6.40 -6.64 -43.13
CA SER A 328 -7.10 -7.86 -42.80
C SER A 328 -6.38 -9.10 -43.35
N THR A 329 -5.85 -9.95 -42.47
CA THR A 329 -5.01 -11.07 -42.88
C THR A 329 -5.04 -12.24 -41.90
N THR A 330 -5.05 -13.46 -42.43
CA THR A 330 -4.94 -14.70 -41.65
C THR A 330 -3.53 -14.98 -41.13
N ASN A 331 -2.51 -14.25 -41.60
CA ASN A 331 -1.12 -14.45 -41.19
C ASN A 331 -0.86 -13.97 -39.74
N TYR A 332 -1.71 -13.08 -39.23
CA TYR A 332 -1.65 -12.54 -37.87
C TYR A 332 -3.06 -12.65 -37.26
N PRO A 333 -3.55 -13.85 -36.95
CA PRO A 333 -4.94 -14.08 -36.58
C PRO A 333 -5.35 -13.37 -35.27
N GLU A 334 -4.41 -12.94 -34.44
CA GLU A 334 -4.61 -12.10 -33.25
C GLU A 334 -4.62 -10.58 -33.53
N GLY A 335 -4.27 -10.17 -34.75
CA GLY A 335 -4.04 -8.77 -35.11
C GLY A 335 -2.86 -8.15 -34.38
N ASP A 336 -3.01 -6.91 -33.92
CA ASP A 336 -1.97 -6.23 -33.17
C ASP A 336 -1.83 -6.79 -31.74
N GLY A 337 -2.82 -7.58 -31.28
CA GLY A 337 -2.79 -8.27 -29.99
C GLY A 337 -2.81 -7.34 -28.77
N ASN A 338 -3.17 -6.06 -28.94
CA ASN A 338 -3.06 -5.04 -27.90
C ASN A 338 -3.95 -5.27 -26.68
N TRP A 339 -4.99 -6.10 -26.78
CA TRP A 339 -5.79 -6.55 -25.64
C TRP A 339 -5.04 -7.48 -24.68
N ALA A 340 -4.03 -8.22 -25.17
CA ALA A 340 -3.35 -9.28 -24.42
C ALA A 340 -1.81 -9.13 -24.41
N ASN A 341 -1.30 -7.93 -24.71
CA ASN A 341 0.13 -7.60 -24.67
C ASN A 341 0.45 -6.44 -23.71
N HIS A 342 1.73 -6.09 -23.59
CA HIS A 342 2.21 -5.00 -22.72
C HIS A 342 2.47 -3.68 -23.46
N ASN A 343 2.05 -3.56 -24.72
CA ASN A 343 2.19 -2.30 -25.46
C ASN A 343 1.38 -1.19 -24.77
N THR A 344 1.89 0.03 -24.84
CA THR A 344 1.23 1.25 -24.36
C THR A 344 1.33 2.32 -25.44
N PHE A 345 0.30 3.15 -25.55
CA PHE A 345 0.21 4.20 -26.56
C PHE A 345 -0.77 5.28 -26.11
N GLY A 346 -0.71 6.44 -26.77
CA GLY A 346 -1.54 7.59 -26.48
C GLY A 346 -1.22 8.29 -25.17
N SER A 347 -2.04 9.28 -24.83
CA SER A 347 -1.99 10.01 -23.57
C SER A 347 -3.40 10.37 -23.12
N VAL A 348 -3.60 10.51 -21.81
CA VAL A 348 -4.94 10.75 -21.24
C VAL A 348 -5.64 11.99 -21.80
N PRO A 349 -4.96 13.15 -22.00
CA PRO A 349 -5.61 14.31 -22.60
C PRO A 349 -6.10 14.12 -24.03
N LEU A 350 -5.61 13.09 -24.73
CA LEU A 350 -5.92 12.77 -26.13
C LEU A 350 -6.73 11.48 -26.29
N ALA A 351 -7.28 10.93 -25.20
CA ALA A 351 -7.98 9.64 -25.21
C ALA A 351 -9.28 9.62 -26.04
N THR A 352 -9.75 10.79 -26.48
CA THR A 352 -10.90 10.98 -27.39
C THR A 352 -10.47 11.48 -28.78
N ASN A 353 -9.18 11.56 -29.06
CA ASN A 353 -8.61 11.97 -30.34
C ASN A 353 -7.81 10.82 -30.99
N ASP A 354 -7.28 9.92 -30.17
CA ASP A 354 -6.58 8.71 -30.59
C ASP A 354 -6.72 7.65 -29.48
N ASP A 355 -6.28 6.42 -29.75
CA ASP A 355 -6.31 5.36 -28.75
C ASP A 355 -5.40 5.66 -27.57
N LEU A 356 -5.84 5.23 -26.39
CA LEU A 356 -5.06 5.23 -25.17
C LEU A 356 -4.90 3.80 -24.66
N LYS A 357 -3.68 3.46 -24.23
CA LYS A 357 -3.43 2.32 -23.33
C LYS A 357 -2.24 2.63 -22.45
N ASN A 358 -2.45 2.69 -21.14
CA ASN A 358 -1.39 2.95 -20.17
C ASN A 358 -0.98 1.67 -19.40
N PRO A 359 0.13 1.68 -18.65
CA PRO A 359 0.58 0.51 -17.89
C PRO A 359 -0.44 -0.03 -16.88
N GLY A 360 -1.39 0.79 -16.43
CA GLY A 360 -2.46 0.36 -15.52
C GLY A 360 -3.36 -0.73 -16.12
N TYR A 361 -3.50 -0.76 -17.44
CA TYR A 361 -4.31 -1.76 -18.16
C TYR A 361 -3.97 -3.21 -17.82
N PHE A 362 -2.67 -3.50 -17.70
CA PHE A 362 -2.15 -4.86 -17.46
C PHE A 362 -1.53 -5.04 -16.07
N SER A 363 -1.40 -3.97 -15.28
CA SER A 363 -0.70 -4.02 -13.98
C SER A 363 -1.59 -3.80 -12.76
N ILE A 364 -2.72 -3.11 -12.91
CA ILE A 364 -3.65 -2.91 -11.79
C ILE A 364 -4.41 -4.22 -11.56
N ASN A 365 -4.51 -4.62 -10.29
CA ASN A 365 -5.39 -5.68 -9.83
C ASN A 365 -6.72 -5.05 -9.40
N ALA A 366 -7.72 -5.14 -10.25
CA ALA A 366 -9.04 -4.54 -10.13
C ALA A 366 -10.13 -5.59 -9.91
N SER A 367 -11.30 -5.12 -9.49
CA SER A 367 -12.49 -5.95 -9.31
C SER A 367 -13.52 -5.68 -10.41
N ASP A 368 -13.66 -4.42 -10.81
CA ASP A 368 -14.71 -3.98 -11.71
C ASP A 368 -14.18 -3.07 -12.82
N VAL A 369 -15.00 -2.91 -13.86
CA VAL A 369 -14.74 -2.01 -14.98
C VAL A 369 -15.88 -1.01 -15.16
N MET A 370 -15.52 0.23 -15.48
CA MET A 370 -16.44 1.29 -15.88
C MET A 370 -16.12 1.72 -17.31
N LEU A 371 -17.17 1.97 -18.11
CA LEU A 371 -17.05 2.45 -19.49
C LEU A 371 -17.75 3.80 -19.62
N TRP A 372 -17.07 4.74 -20.28
CA TRP A 372 -17.65 6.00 -20.72
C TRP A 372 -17.65 6.06 -22.24
N HIS A 373 -18.77 6.48 -22.83
CA HIS A 373 -18.85 6.82 -24.25
C HIS A 373 -18.77 8.33 -24.37
N VAL A 374 -17.63 8.83 -24.85
CA VAL A 374 -17.31 10.26 -24.91
C VAL A 374 -17.19 10.65 -26.38
N PRO A 375 -17.92 11.67 -26.85
CA PRO A 375 -17.75 12.15 -28.23
C PRO A 375 -16.29 12.48 -28.51
N ASN A 376 -15.86 12.27 -29.75
CA ASN A 376 -14.50 12.54 -30.19
C ASN A 376 -14.15 14.03 -30.00
N ASP A 377 -12.85 14.31 -29.92
CA ASP A 377 -12.26 15.65 -29.81
C ASP A 377 -12.69 16.45 -28.57
N LYS A 378 -13.25 15.79 -27.54
CA LYS A 378 -13.51 16.47 -26.27
C LYS A 378 -12.18 16.73 -25.56
N PRO A 379 -12.01 17.88 -24.88
CA PRO A 379 -10.88 18.06 -23.98
C PRO A 379 -11.13 17.26 -22.70
N LEU A 380 -10.05 16.85 -22.01
CA LEU A 380 -10.09 16.09 -20.76
C LEU A 380 -11.07 16.66 -19.72
N SER A 381 -11.12 17.99 -19.57
CA SER A 381 -12.01 18.69 -18.63
C SER A 381 -13.49 18.46 -18.90
N GLN A 382 -13.84 17.97 -20.10
CA GLN A 382 -15.21 17.69 -20.53
C GLN A 382 -15.50 16.19 -20.65
N TYR A 383 -14.55 15.28 -20.44
CA TYR A 383 -14.78 13.84 -20.63
C TYR A 383 -16.02 13.36 -19.86
N LYS A 384 -16.07 13.66 -18.57
CA LYS A 384 -17.16 13.22 -17.70
C LYS A 384 -18.50 13.88 -18.04
N SER A 385 -18.50 15.19 -18.33
CA SER A 385 -19.72 15.95 -18.61
C SER A 385 -20.27 15.71 -20.02
N ALA A 386 -19.39 15.40 -20.98
CA ALA A 386 -19.76 15.05 -22.36
C ALA A 386 -20.13 13.57 -22.52
N ALA A 387 -19.66 12.69 -21.64
CA ALA A 387 -20.00 11.27 -21.68
C ALA A 387 -21.52 11.06 -21.60
N TYR A 388 -22.13 10.58 -22.67
CA TYR A 388 -23.59 10.40 -22.76
C TYR A 388 -24.04 9.03 -22.24
N LEU A 389 -23.14 8.04 -22.25
CA LEU A 389 -23.27 6.78 -21.51
C LEU A 389 -22.12 6.66 -20.51
N ARG A 390 -22.44 6.38 -19.25
CA ARG A 390 -21.49 6.03 -18.19
C ARG A 390 -22.09 4.91 -17.35
N TYR A 391 -21.37 3.81 -17.23
CA TYR A 391 -21.86 2.63 -16.52
C TYR A 391 -20.71 1.76 -16.06
N TYR A 392 -20.96 0.96 -15.03
CA TYR A 392 -19.92 0.17 -14.37
C TYR A 392 -20.44 -1.16 -13.85
N THR A 393 -19.56 -2.15 -13.77
CA THR A 393 -19.85 -3.43 -13.10
C THR A 393 -19.70 -3.28 -11.58
N THR A 394 -20.34 -4.16 -10.81
CA THR A 394 -20.31 -4.11 -9.33
C THR A 394 -20.13 -5.46 -8.66
N ASN A 395 -19.91 -6.51 -9.45
CA ASN A 395 -19.88 -7.89 -8.96
C ASN A 395 -18.45 -8.43 -8.79
N GLY A 396 -17.42 -7.60 -9.01
CA GLY A 396 -16.03 -7.99 -8.80
C GLY A 396 -15.52 -9.04 -9.78
N PHE A 397 -16.14 -9.17 -10.97
CA PHE A 397 -15.87 -10.28 -11.88
C PHE A 397 -14.41 -10.36 -12.35
N LEU A 398 -13.67 -9.24 -12.42
CA LEU A 398 -12.28 -9.26 -12.86
C LEU A 398 -11.41 -10.13 -11.95
N GLN A 399 -11.74 -10.24 -10.65
CA GLN A 399 -11.00 -11.10 -9.72
C GLN A 399 -10.98 -12.57 -10.15
N GLN A 400 -12.02 -13.03 -10.85
CA GLN A 400 -12.11 -14.40 -11.38
C GLN A 400 -11.23 -14.61 -12.61
N TYR A 401 -10.78 -13.52 -13.25
CA TYR A 401 -10.07 -13.51 -14.52
C TYR A 401 -8.71 -12.79 -14.43
N GLY A 402 -8.04 -12.89 -13.27
CA GLY A 402 -6.68 -12.35 -13.07
C GLY A 402 -6.60 -10.85 -12.72
N GLY A 403 -7.74 -10.21 -12.47
CA GLY A 403 -7.82 -8.85 -11.92
C GLY A 403 -7.81 -7.73 -12.96
N ASN A 404 -7.70 -8.02 -14.25
CA ASN A 404 -7.74 -7.00 -15.30
C ASN A 404 -8.09 -7.59 -16.67
N MET A 405 -8.42 -6.73 -17.64
CA MET A 405 -8.75 -7.15 -19.00
C MET A 405 -7.56 -7.81 -19.72
N TYR A 406 -6.31 -7.42 -19.42
CA TYR A 406 -5.14 -8.09 -19.97
C TYR A 406 -5.17 -9.58 -19.65
N SER A 407 -5.34 -9.94 -18.38
CA SER A 407 -5.38 -11.34 -17.94
C SER A 407 -6.65 -12.03 -18.44
N LEU A 408 -7.79 -11.33 -18.46
CA LEU A 408 -9.03 -11.83 -19.05
C LEU A 408 -8.85 -12.28 -20.50
N PHE A 409 -8.27 -11.44 -21.36
CA PHE A 409 -8.10 -11.78 -22.77
C PHE A 409 -6.92 -12.72 -23.01
N LYS A 410 -5.83 -12.57 -22.25
CA LYS A 410 -4.64 -13.42 -22.44
C LYS A 410 -4.87 -14.85 -21.96
N ASP A 411 -5.41 -15.02 -20.77
CA ASP A 411 -5.39 -16.30 -20.06
C ASP A 411 -6.74 -17.05 -20.14
N HIS A 412 -7.84 -16.34 -20.42
CA HIS A 412 -9.19 -16.92 -20.39
C HIS A 412 -9.95 -16.82 -21.71
N PHE A 413 -9.89 -15.68 -22.40
CA PHE A 413 -10.65 -15.44 -23.62
C PHE A 413 -9.79 -14.82 -24.73
N PRO A 414 -8.88 -15.59 -25.35
CA PRO A 414 -8.05 -15.09 -26.44
C PRO A 414 -8.87 -14.54 -27.61
N ILE A 415 -8.40 -13.41 -28.15
CA ILE A 415 -8.93 -12.77 -29.35
C ILE A 415 -8.07 -13.26 -30.52
N VAL A 416 -8.48 -14.36 -31.13
CA VAL A 416 -7.80 -14.99 -32.26
C VAL A 416 -8.85 -15.43 -33.28
N TYR A 417 -8.67 -15.06 -34.55
CA TYR A 417 -9.53 -15.51 -35.64
C TYR A 417 -9.62 -17.04 -35.66
N ASN A 418 -10.85 -17.57 -35.83
CA ASN A 418 -11.13 -19.01 -35.85
C ASN A 418 -10.76 -19.73 -34.53
N GLY A 419 -10.60 -19.00 -33.43
CA GLY A 419 -10.36 -19.54 -32.09
C GLY A 419 -11.62 -20.07 -31.37
N GLY A 420 -12.79 -19.95 -31.99
CA GLY A 420 -14.08 -20.35 -31.41
C GLY A 420 -15.26 -20.00 -32.31
N THR A 421 -16.46 -20.10 -31.77
CA THR A 421 -17.75 -19.84 -32.41
C THR A 421 -18.65 -18.99 -31.50
N THR A 422 -19.85 -18.63 -31.94
CA THR A 422 -20.84 -17.91 -31.12
C THR A 422 -21.21 -18.66 -29.82
N ALA A 423 -21.02 -19.98 -29.77
CA ALA A 423 -21.20 -20.79 -28.56
C ALA A 423 -20.08 -20.58 -27.52
N ASP A 424 -18.93 -20.06 -27.95
CA ASP A 424 -17.72 -19.86 -27.14
C ASP A 424 -17.59 -18.40 -26.65
N ASN A 425 -18.67 -17.62 -26.73
CA ASN A 425 -18.69 -16.24 -26.26
C ASN A 425 -18.30 -16.14 -24.78
N GLY A 426 -17.48 -15.14 -24.46
CA GLY A 426 -17.05 -14.85 -23.11
C GLY A 426 -18.15 -14.19 -22.26
N PRO A 427 -17.80 -13.79 -21.03
CA PRO A 427 -18.76 -13.45 -20.00
C PRO A 427 -19.50 -12.14 -20.34
N ALA A 428 -20.81 -12.14 -20.13
CA ALA A 428 -21.64 -10.95 -20.15
C ALA A 428 -21.94 -10.51 -18.71
N ILE A 429 -21.41 -9.35 -18.32
CA ILE A 429 -21.44 -8.86 -16.94
C ILE A 429 -22.53 -7.78 -16.81
N PRO A 430 -23.46 -7.89 -15.85
CA PRO A 430 -24.45 -6.84 -15.60
C PRO A 430 -23.79 -5.50 -15.24
N ILE A 431 -24.37 -4.41 -15.71
CA ILE A 431 -23.89 -3.04 -15.44
C ILE A 431 -24.91 -2.24 -14.63
N THR A 432 -24.40 -1.27 -13.89
CA THR A 432 -25.16 -0.19 -13.26
C THR A 432 -24.95 1.09 -14.06
N TRP A 433 -26.04 1.74 -14.47
CA TRP A 433 -25.98 3.04 -15.14
C TRP A 433 -25.69 4.15 -14.12
N ASP A 434 -24.62 4.90 -14.37
CA ASP A 434 -24.40 6.21 -13.73
C ASP A 434 -25.02 7.33 -14.56
N ARG A 435 -24.92 7.24 -15.90
CA ARG A 435 -25.61 8.09 -16.86
C ARG A 435 -26.00 7.30 -18.10
N GLY A 436 -27.20 7.54 -18.61
CA GLY A 436 -27.75 6.84 -19.76
C GLY A 436 -28.82 5.83 -19.35
N SER A 437 -29.21 4.95 -20.27
CA SER A 437 -30.20 3.90 -20.02
C SER A 437 -30.09 2.80 -21.06
N ASN A 438 -30.73 1.66 -20.78
CA ASN A 438 -30.88 0.58 -21.75
C ASN A 438 -31.51 1.07 -23.06
N GLY A 439 -32.55 1.90 -22.98
CA GLY A 439 -33.24 2.46 -24.15
C GLY A 439 -32.33 3.35 -25.00
N LEU A 440 -31.58 4.26 -24.36
CA LEU A 440 -30.60 5.10 -25.05
C LEU A 440 -29.49 4.26 -25.69
N ARG A 441 -28.99 3.23 -24.99
CA ARG A 441 -27.97 2.35 -25.57
C ARG A 441 -28.47 1.66 -26.82
N THR A 442 -29.66 1.07 -26.76
CA THR A 442 -30.27 0.37 -27.90
C THR A 442 -30.61 1.31 -29.05
N SER A 443 -30.99 2.57 -28.78
CA SER A 443 -31.33 3.55 -29.82
C SER A 443 -30.12 4.10 -30.58
N LEU A 444 -28.90 3.70 -30.22
CA LEU A 444 -27.66 4.11 -30.88
C LEU A 444 -27.07 3.00 -31.75
N LEU A 445 -27.49 1.75 -31.51
CA LEU A 445 -27.08 0.58 -32.26
C LEU A 445 -27.78 0.52 -33.61
N ALA A 446 -27.21 -0.25 -34.54
CA ALA A 446 -27.84 -0.51 -35.82
C ALA A 446 -29.23 -1.13 -35.66
N PRO A 447 -30.28 -0.64 -36.37
CA PRO A 447 -31.64 -1.14 -36.22
C PRO A 447 -31.80 -2.67 -36.33
N ASN A 448 -31.08 -3.31 -37.25
CA ASN A 448 -31.16 -4.76 -37.48
C ASN A 448 -30.54 -5.60 -36.34
N THR A 449 -29.75 -4.98 -35.47
CA THR A 449 -29.08 -5.66 -34.36
C THR A 449 -29.89 -5.62 -33.06
N VAL A 450 -30.92 -4.76 -32.97
CA VAL A 450 -31.65 -4.49 -31.73
C VAL A 450 -32.33 -5.76 -31.17
N SER A 451 -32.82 -6.64 -32.05
CA SER A 451 -33.41 -7.93 -31.67
C SER A 451 -32.38 -8.97 -31.22
N GLN A 452 -31.10 -8.74 -31.52
CA GLN A 452 -29.98 -9.64 -31.25
C GLN A 452 -29.23 -9.29 -29.95
N VAL A 453 -29.64 -8.24 -29.24
CA VAL A 453 -28.98 -7.74 -28.04
C VAL A 453 -29.90 -7.72 -26.83
N THR A 454 -29.30 -7.88 -25.65
CA THR A 454 -29.93 -7.58 -24.37
C THR A 454 -29.16 -6.44 -23.72
N PRO A 455 -29.74 -5.22 -23.57
CA PRO A 455 -29.03 -4.10 -22.95
C PRO A 455 -28.88 -4.28 -21.44
N GLY A 456 -27.94 -3.52 -20.85
CA GLY A 456 -27.68 -3.58 -19.41
C GLY A 456 -26.57 -4.57 -19.04
N PHE A 457 -25.65 -4.84 -19.97
CA PHE A 457 -24.48 -5.66 -19.74
C PHE A 457 -23.23 -5.02 -20.36
N VAL A 458 -22.06 -5.54 -20.05
CA VAL A 458 -20.86 -5.43 -20.90
C VAL A 458 -20.37 -6.84 -21.14
N GLN A 459 -20.14 -7.21 -22.40
CA GLN A 459 -19.70 -8.56 -22.75
C GLN A 459 -18.30 -8.54 -23.33
N PHE A 460 -17.50 -9.55 -22.98
CA PHE A 460 -16.12 -9.69 -23.41
C PHE A 460 -15.95 -10.91 -24.31
N ARG A 461 -15.12 -10.78 -25.35
CA ARG A 461 -14.80 -11.78 -26.37
C ARG A 461 -16.03 -12.49 -26.93
N VAL A 462 -16.65 -11.90 -27.95
CA VAL A 462 -17.73 -12.54 -28.71
C VAL A 462 -17.23 -12.94 -30.09
N PHE A 463 -17.82 -13.96 -30.70
CA PHE A 463 -17.59 -14.31 -32.09
C PHE A 463 -18.78 -13.94 -32.95
N ASN A 464 -18.52 -13.60 -34.21
CA ASN A 464 -19.55 -13.55 -35.24
C ASN A 464 -19.75 -14.91 -35.95
N ASN A 465 -20.63 -14.96 -36.95
CA ASN A 465 -20.94 -16.16 -37.74
C ASN A 465 -19.71 -16.74 -38.44
N GLU A 466 -18.80 -15.87 -38.88
CA GLU A 466 -17.54 -16.18 -39.57
C GLU A 466 -16.39 -16.46 -38.61
N ARG A 467 -16.67 -16.58 -37.31
CA ARG A 467 -15.67 -16.90 -36.27
C ARG A 467 -14.58 -15.83 -36.12
N ALA A 468 -14.87 -14.60 -36.52
CA ALA A 468 -14.08 -13.44 -36.16
C ALA A 468 -14.42 -13.00 -34.72
N PRO A 469 -13.43 -12.90 -33.82
CA PRO A 469 -13.67 -12.44 -32.46
C PRO A 469 -13.70 -10.91 -32.38
N LEU A 470 -14.66 -10.37 -31.62
CA LEU A 470 -14.68 -9.00 -31.14
C LEU A 470 -14.38 -8.93 -29.65
N ALA A 471 -13.63 -7.90 -29.25
CA ALA A 471 -13.10 -7.80 -27.89
C ALA A 471 -14.18 -7.47 -26.87
N VAL A 472 -15.00 -6.45 -27.13
CA VAL A 472 -15.96 -5.93 -26.15
C VAL A 472 -17.27 -5.54 -26.83
N CYS A 473 -18.41 -5.88 -26.23
CA CYS A 473 -19.73 -5.37 -26.59
C CYS A 473 -20.18 -4.34 -25.52
N PRO A 474 -20.04 -3.03 -25.78
CA PRO A 474 -20.31 -2.01 -24.78
C PRO A 474 -21.82 -1.83 -24.54
N GLY A 475 -22.26 -2.03 -23.30
CA GLY A 475 -23.63 -1.71 -22.87
C GLY A 475 -24.69 -2.79 -23.19
N VAL A 476 -24.28 -3.90 -23.82
CA VAL A 476 -25.15 -5.01 -24.17
C VAL A 476 -24.50 -6.38 -23.96
N ARG A 477 -25.34 -7.39 -23.81
CA ARG A 477 -25.06 -8.79 -24.09
C ARG A 477 -25.51 -9.08 -25.51
N TYR A 478 -24.63 -9.66 -26.30
CA TYR A 478 -24.90 -10.08 -27.66
C TYR A 478 -25.36 -11.55 -27.69
N ASN A 479 -26.45 -11.82 -28.41
CA ASN A 479 -27.06 -13.15 -28.52
C ASN A 479 -27.22 -13.61 -29.98
N GLY A 480 -26.69 -12.85 -30.93
CA GLY A 480 -26.85 -13.05 -32.38
C GLY A 480 -25.63 -13.64 -33.06
N GLY A 481 -25.58 -13.48 -34.38
CA GLY A 481 -24.47 -13.90 -35.25
C GLY A 481 -23.63 -12.76 -35.82
N ASP A 482 -24.19 -11.57 -35.95
CA ASP A 482 -23.64 -10.39 -36.61
C ASP A 482 -23.02 -9.39 -35.59
N SER A 483 -22.11 -9.89 -34.76
CA SER A 483 -21.57 -9.13 -33.63
C SER A 483 -20.70 -7.93 -34.04
N GLU A 484 -20.18 -7.93 -35.27
CA GLU A 484 -19.41 -6.86 -35.91
C GLU A 484 -20.14 -5.50 -35.99
N ALA A 485 -21.47 -5.52 -36.01
CA ALA A 485 -22.29 -4.30 -36.05
C ALA A 485 -22.53 -3.69 -34.66
N VAL A 486 -22.11 -4.38 -33.58
CA VAL A 486 -22.42 -4.02 -32.19
C VAL A 486 -21.17 -3.86 -31.33
N CYS A 487 -20.23 -4.79 -31.45
CA CYS A 487 -19.06 -4.88 -30.59
C CYS A 487 -17.86 -4.13 -31.22
N ILE A 488 -16.78 -3.98 -30.47
CA ILE A 488 -15.57 -3.22 -30.86
C ILE A 488 -14.29 -4.00 -30.54
N GLY A 489 -13.21 -3.62 -31.22
CA GLY A 489 -11.92 -4.31 -31.22
C GLY A 489 -12.05 -5.72 -31.79
N GLY A 490 -10.93 -6.38 -32.07
CA GLY A 490 -10.98 -7.75 -32.57
C GLY A 490 -9.66 -8.28 -33.10
N ALA A 491 -9.76 -9.34 -33.89
CA ALA A 491 -8.65 -9.93 -34.64
C ALA A 491 -8.36 -9.18 -35.95
N ALA A 492 -7.25 -9.53 -36.62
CA ALA A 492 -6.97 -9.01 -37.95
C ALA A 492 -7.88 -9.56 -39.04
N TYR A 493 -8.34 -10.80 -38.97
CA TYR A 493 -9.01 -11.42 -40.12
C TYR A 493 -10.53 -11.49 -39.97
N TRP A 494 -11.19 -11.20 -41.09
CA TRP A 494 -12.63 -11.13 -41.25
C TRP A 494 -13.00 -11.74 -42.60
N GLU A 495 -13.74 -12.84 -42.62
CA GLU A 495 -14.03 -13.58 -43.85
C GLU A 495 -15.10 -12.88 -44.70
N GLU A 496 -16.14 -12.34 -44.06
CA GLU A 496 -17.25 -11.70 -44.77
C GLU A 496 -16.84 -10.33 -45.35
N ALA A 497 -16.96 -10.22 -46.68
CA ALA A 497 -16.68 -9.00 -47.45
C ALA A 497 -15.33 -8.33 -47.10
N ALA A 498 -14.31 -9.14 -46.82
CA ALA A 498 -12.98 -8.69 -46.43
C ALA A 498 -12.47 -7.58 -47.38
N PRO A 499 -11.94 -6.45 -46.87
CA PRO A 499 -11.63 -6.15 -45.46
C PRO A 499 -12.71 -5.33 -44.73
N ARG A 500 -13.95 -5.22 -45.24
CA ARG A 500 -14.94 -4.21 -44.81
C ARG A 500 -15.31 -4.21 -43.32
N GLN A 501 -15.11 -5.32 -42.63
CA GLN A 501 -15.41 -5.47 -41.19
C GLN A 501 -14.17 -5.31 -40.30
N CYS A 502 -12.99 -5.15 -40.88
CA CYS A 502 -11.75 -4.99 -40.14
C CYS A 502 -11.57 -3.53 -39.68
N GLY A 503 -11.32 -3.33 -38.40
CA GLY A 503 -11.06 -2.03 -37.79
C GLY A 503 -11.54 -2.01 -36.34
N ASP A 504 -11.22 -0.95 -35.63
CA ASP A 504 -11.51 -0.87 -34.19
C ASP A 504 -13.01 -0.81 -33.91
N PHE A 505 -13.79 -0.15 -34.77
CA PHE A 505 -15.26 -0.17 -34.72
C PHE A 505 -15.91 -1.16 -35.71
N SER A 506 -15.09 -2.03 -36.29
CA SER A 506 -15.50 -3.12 -37.16
C SER A 506 -16.47 -2.70 -38.28
N SER A 507 -17.69 -3.24 -38.32
CA SER A 507 -18.67 -3.01 -39.39
C SER A 507 -19.80 -2.06 -39.01
N LYS A 508 -19.68 -1.28 -37.93
CA LYS A 508 -20.72 -0.34 -37.46
C LYS A 508 -21.19 0.70 -38.49
N ALA A 509 -20.53 0.82 -39.64
CA ALA A 509 -20.93 1.67 -40.78
C ALA A 509 -21.28 0.86 -42.05
N TRP A 510 -21.76 -0.38 -41.91
CA TRP A 510 -22.03 -1.30 -43.02
C TRP A 510 -22.93 -0.69 -44.11
N ASP A 511 -24.10 -0.19 -43.75
CA ASP A 511 -25.05 0.49 -44.65
C ASP A 511 -24.80 2.01 -44.74
N GLY A 512 -23.54 2.43 -44.56
CA GLY A 512 -23.07 3.81 -44.65
C GLY A 512 -22.79 4.45 -43.30
N TYR A 513 -21.89 5.43 -43.29
CA TYR A 513 -21.46 6.11 -42.08
C TYR A 513 -22.57 6.90 -41.39
N GLY A 514 -22.88 6.51 -40.16
CA GLY A 514 -23.80 7.23 -39.27
C GLY A 514 -25.23 7.35 -39.80
N THR A 515 -25.60 6.54 -40.80
CA THR A 515 -26.92 6.56 -41.43
C THR A 515 -28.02 6.09 -40.48
N HIS A 516 -27.65 5.28 -39.48
CA HIS A 516 -28.58 4.68 -38.52
C HIS A 516 -29.70 3.88 -39.19
N THR A 517 -29.36 3.20 -40.29
CA THR A 517 -30.25 2.36 -41.09
C THR A 517 -29.64 0.98 -41.27
N GLY A 518 -30.47 -0.06 -41.32
CA GLY A 518 -30.02 -1.43 -41.52
C GLY A 518 -29.02 -1.88 -40.45
N TRP A 519 -27.80 -2.19 -40.88
CA TRP A 519 -26.66 -2.64 -40.07
C TRP A 519 -25.70 -1.51 -39.67
N SER A 520 -26.01 -0.25 -40.00
CA SER A 520 -25.24 0.91 -39.55
C SER A 520 -25.75 1.48 -38.24
N SER A 521 -24.83 1.68 -37.31
CA SER A 521 -25.06 2.37 -36.04
C SER A 521 -25.28 3.88 -36.25
N SER A 522 -25.74 4.55 -35.19
CA SER A 522 -25.89 6.00 -35.18
C SER A 522 -24.55 6.72 -35.37
N ARG A 523 -24.59 7.95 -35.90
CA ARG A 523 -23.40 8.80 -36.02
C ARG A 523 -22.75 9.07 -34.65
N LEU A 524 -23.54 9.28 -33.61
CA LEU A 524 -23.03 9.53 -32.26
C LEU A 524 -22.21 8.34 -31.74
N GLU A 525 -22.64 7.11 -32.00
CA GLU A 525 -21.88 5.90 -31.65
C GLU A 525 -20.52 5.87 -32.36
N LEU A 526 -20.50 6.17 -33.67
CA LEU A 526 -19.29 6.13 -34.48
C LEU A 526 -18.31 7.27 -34.15
N GLU A 527 -18.82 8.42 -33.73
CA GLU A 527 -18.03 9.62 -33.40
C GLU A 527 -17.77 9.74 -31.89
N SER A 528 -17.64 8.62 -31.19
CA SER A 528 -17.36 8.60 -29.75
C SER A 528 -16.37 7.51 -29.36
N ALA A 529 -15.30 7.91 -28.68
CA ALA A 529 -14.37 6.99 -28.05
C ALA A 529 -15.02 6.29 -26.84
N VAL A 530 -14.62 5.04 -26.61
CA VAL A 530 -15.01 4.25 -25.44
C VAL A 530 -13.85 4.21 -24.46
N LEU A 531 -13.97 4.92 -23.33
CA LEU A 531 -12.96 4.99 -22.28
C LEU A 531 -13.22 3.90 -21.23
N PHE A 532 -12.19 3.18 -20.84
CA PHE A 532 -12.23 2.06 -19.90
C PHE A 532 -11.51 2.40 -18.61
N PHE A 533 -12.17 2.12 -17.49
CA PHE A 533 -11.65 2.39 -16.16
C PHE A 533 -11.68 1.13 -15.31
N TYR A 534 -10.74 1.05 -14.35
CA TYR A 534 -10.68 -0.01 -13.34
C TYR A 534 -10.89 0.51 -11.94
N ARG A 535 -11.43 -0.33 -11.06
CA ARG A 535 -11.49 -0.09 -9.63
C ARG A 535 -11.22 -1.34 -8.80
#